data_AF-A0A246SAB8-F1
#
_entry.id   AF-A0A246SAB8-F1
#
_cell.length_a   1.000
_cell.length_b   1.000
_cell.length_c   1.000
_cell.angle_alpha   90.00
_cell.angle_beta   90.00
_cell.angle_gamma   90.00
#
_symmetry.space_group_name_H-M   'P 1'
#
loop_
_entity.id
_entity.type
_entity.pdbx_description
1 polymer ?
#
loop_
_entity_poly.entity_id
_entity_poly.type
_entity_poly.pdbx_seq_one_letter_code
_entity_poly.pdbx_strand_id
1 'polypeptide(L)'
;MTIGFAHAELIAVLVAVTGDEPRVMTIRSGNALPSGPFEMGHRTLQSGLREWVQEQTEHPVGYLEQLYTFADRDRNNDIPGGRTISISYLGLVNEQSGAGRPGWHGWYEYFPWEDHRQGRPAVFDEIVTRLRNWADADPARRDHRHRRADFTFGLDGGGWNEDLALQRYELLYEAGLVAEAGCAAEANLGRAMFADHRRILATGIARLRAKIKYRPVVFELMPDSFTLLRLQRTIEALAGLTLHKQNFRRLIEQQELVEETGGTESETGGRPAKLFRFRHTVLEERALAGTKLPLSRN
;
A
#
# COMPACT_ATOMS: atom_id res chain seq x y z
N MET A 1 -19.18 -12.01 35.48
CA MET A 1 -19.01 -11.72 34.05
C MET A 1 -18.58 -10.28 33.92
N THR A 2 -17.34 -10.02 33.52
CA THR A 2 -16.90 -8.65 33.21
C THR A 2 -17.34 -8.35 31.78
N ILE A 3 -18.34 -7.51 31.60
CA ILE A 3 -18.73 -7.03 30.27
C ILE A 3 -17.64 -6.05 29.85
N GLY A 4 -16.68 -6.51 29.05
CA GLY A 4 -15.69 -5.63 28.44
C GLY A 4 -16.29 -4.95 27.22
N PHE A 5 -16.29 -3.63 27.19
CA PHE A 5 -16.70 -2.87 25.99
C PHE A 5 -15.56 -2.91 24.95
N ALA A 6 -15.92 -3.12 23.69
CA ALA A 6 -15.02 -2.97 22.56
C ALA A 6 -15.30 -1.64 21.86
N HIS A 7 -14.25 -0.86 21.61
CA HIS A 7 -14.32 0.41 20.89
C HIS A 7 -13.89 0.18 19.44
N ALA A 8 -14.67 0.70 18.49
CA ALA A 8 -14.31 0.68 17.10
C ALA A 8 -13.52 1.94 16.74
N GLU A 9 -12.40 1.76 16.05
CA GLU A 9 -11.58 2.83 15.49
C GLU A 9 -11.57 2.67 13.96
N LEU A 10 -11.61 3.79 13.25
CA LEU A 10 -11.46 3.84 11.80
C LEU A 10 -10.05 4.31 11.46
N ILE A 11 -9.36 3.61 10.55
CA ILE A 11 -8.00 3.94 10.12
C ILE A 11 -7.96 4.06 8.58
N ALA A 12 -7.35 5.13 8.07
CA ALA A 12 -7.19 5.34 6.63
C ALA A 12 -5.72 5.16 6.19
N VAL A 13 -5.50 4.28 5.21
CA VAL A 13 -4.28 4.25 4.40
C VAL A 13 -4.55 5.07 3.15
N LEU A 14 -4.18 6.35 3.16
CA LEU A 14 -4.34 7.24 2.00
C LEU A 14 -3.05 7.26 1.19
N VAL A 15 -3.12 6.85 -0.06
CA VAL A 15 -1.99 6.72 -0.97
C VAL A 15 -2.08 7.77 -2.07
N ALA A 16 -0.93 8.39 -2.38
CA ALA A 16 -0.71 9.23 -3.54
C ALA A 16 0.60 8.83 -4.22
N VAL A 17 0.84 9.32 -5.44
CA VAL A 17 2.15 9.19 -6.12
C VAL A 17 2.59 10.56 -6.63
N THR A 18 3.72 11.02 -6.13
CA THR A 18 4.26 12.36 -6.43
C THR A 18 5.75 12.27 -6.67
N GLY A 19 6.23 12.87 -7.76
CA GLY A 19 7.66 12.85 -8.10
C GLY A 19 8.22 11.44 -8.30
N ASP A 20 7.44 10.55 -8.93
CA ASP A 20 7.78 9.13 -9.11
C ASP A 20 7.98 8.35 -7.78
N GLU A 21 7.46 8.88 -6.67
CA GLU A 21 7.52 8.26 -5.35
C GLU A 21 6.12 7.96 -4.82
N PRO A 22 5.85 6.74 -4.37
CA PRO A 22 4.59 6.42 -3.70
C PRO A 22 4.61 6.96 -2.26
N ARG A 23 3.55 7.67 -1.90
CA ARG A 23 3.43 8.38 -0.63
C ARG A 23 2.22 7.92 0.13
N VAL A 24 2.35 7.92 1.45
CA VAL A 24 1.27 7.68 2.40
C VAL A 24 1.04 8.93 3.21
N MET A 25 -0.22 9.29 3.41
CA MET A 25 -0.57 10.37 4.31
C MET A 25 -0.47 9.90 5.76
N THR A 26 0.07 10.77 6.61
CA THR A 26 0.30 10.48 8.03
C THR A 26 -0.01 11.67 8.91
N ILE A 27 -0.32 11.36 10.16
CA ILE A 27 -0.49 12.31 11.27
C ILE A 27 0.65 12.12 12.28
N ARG A 28 0.67 12.96 13.32
CA ARG A 28 1.67 12.91 14.40
C ARG A 28 3.11 12.91 13.85
N SER A 29 3.34 13.80 12.89
CA SER A 29 4.63 13.99 12.20
C SER A 29 5.17 12.75 11.48
N GLY A 30 4.31 11.84 11.01
CA GLY A 30 4.74 10.62 10.31
C GLY A 30 4.72 9.34 11.14
N ASN A 31 4.24 9.41 12.39
CA ASN A 31 4.26 8.26 13.29
C ASN A 31 2.92 7.50 13.32
N ALA A 32 1.86 7.99 12.67
CA ALA A 32 0.60 7.27 12.62
C ALA A 32 -0.14 7.56 11.31
N LEU A 33 -0.92 6.58 10.85
CA LEU A 33 -1.96 6.78 9.84
C LEU A 33 -3.12 7.62 10.39
N PRO A 34 -3.83 8.41 9.56
CA PRO A 34 -5.06 9.09 9.95
C PRO A 34 -6.06 8.10 10.56
N SER A 35 -6.50 8.39 11.79
CA SER A 35 -7.42 7.52 12.52
C SER A 35 -8.29 8.27 13.51
N GLY A 36 -9.45 7.71 13.85
CA GLY A 36 -10.38 8.28 14.81
C GLY A 36 -11.46 7.27 15.27
N PRO A 37 -12.16 7.54 16.39
CA PRO A 37 -13.21 6.67 16.88
C PRO A 37 -14.39 6.57 15.92
N PHE A 38 -15.06 5.42 15.89
CA PHE A 38 -16.36 5.31 15.23
C PHE A 38 -17.46 5.82 16.17
N GLU A 39 -17.95 7.03 15.90
CA GLU A 39 -18.94 7.73 16.73
C GLU A 39 -20.40 7.43 16.34
N MET A 40 -21.32 7.59 17.29
CA MET A 40 -22.77 7.36 17.11
C MET A 40 -23.40 8.30 16.08
N GLY A 41 -22.78 9.45 15.82
CA GLY A 41 -23.22 10.41 14.80
C GLY A 41 -22.97 9.93 13.36
N HIS A 42 -22.06 8.97 13.16
CA HIS A 42 -21.71 8.48 11.84
C HIS A 42 -22.82 7.59 11.27
N ARG A 43 -23.36 7.97 10.11
CA ARG A 43 -24.38 7.16 9.41
C ARG A 43 -23.84 5.79 8.99
N THR A 44 -22.58 5.72 8.54
CA THR A 44 -21.89 4.49 8.15
C THR A 44 -20.41 4.56 8.52
N LEU A 45 -19.71 3.41 8.54
CA LEU A 45 -18.26 3.36 8.72
C LEU A 45 -17.52 4.22 7.68
N GLN A 46 -17.96 4.16 6.42
CA GLN A 46 -17.38 4.94 5.34
C GLN A 46 -17.64 6.44 5.49
N SER A 47 -18.83 6.85 5.96
CA SER A 47 -19.11 8.28 6.19
C SER A 47 -18.25 8.81 7.33
N GLY A 48 -18.14 8.07 8.43
CA GLY A 48 -17.27 8.46 9.55
C GLY A 48 -15.80 8.53 9.17
N LEU A 49 -15.31 7.61 8.33
CA LEU A 49 -13.93 7.71 7.84
C LEU A 49 -13.75 8.93 6.94
N ARG A 50 -14.69 9.21 6.04
CA ARG A 50 -14.63 10.39 5.16
C ARG A 50 -14.63 11.69 5.98
N GLU A 51 -15.40 11.74 7.06
CA GLU A 51 -15.43 12.85 8.00
C GLU A 51 -14.07 13.02 8.69
N TRP A 52 -13.53 11.95 9.29
CA TRP A 52 -12.19 11.98 9.90
C TRP A 52 -11.09 12.38 8.91
N VAL A 53 -11.12 11.85 7.70
CA VAL A 53 -10.16 12.22 6.66
C VAL A 53 -10.35 13.69 6.29
N GLN A 54 -11.58 14.18 6.12
CA GLN A 54 -11.80 15.59 5.81
C GLN A 54 -11.30 16.50 6.94
N GLU A 55 -11.57 16.16 8.20
CA GLU A 55 -11.14 16.94 9.38
C GLU A 55 -9.63 16.92 9.57
N GLN A 56 -9.00 15.76 9.41
CA GLN A 56 -7.58 15.59 9.68
C GLN A 56 -6.71 15.94 8.48
N THR A 57 -7.30 16.04 7.28
CA THR A 57 -6.53 16.08 6.03
C THR A 57 -6.95 17.14 5.03
N GLU A 58 -8.16 17.69 5.13
CA GLU A 58 -8.73 18.62 4.15
C GLU A 58 -8.82 18.07 2.70
N HIS A 59 -8.51 16.78 2.48
CA HIS A 59 -8.44 16.18 1.14
C HIS A 59 -9.66 15.29 0.88
N PRO A 60 -10.46 15.55 -0.16
CA PRO A 60 -11.55 14.67 -0.55
C PRO A 60 -11.00 13.37 -1.13
N VAL A 61 -11.47 12.22 -0.62
CA VAL A 61 -11.07 10.90 -1.11
C VAL A 61 -11.95 10.47 -2.27
N GLY A 62 -11.40 10.32 -3.47
CA GLY A 62 -12.15 9.81 -4.63
C GLY A 62 -12.49 8.34 -4.44
N TYR A 63 -11.47 7.50 -4.40
CA TYR A 63 -11.57 6.06 -4.24
C TYR A 63 -11.39 5.62 -2.79
N LEU A 64 -12.33 4.84 -2.23
CA LEU A 64 -12.22 4.27 -0.89
C LEU A 64 -12.71 2.81 -0.86
N GLU A 65 -11.88 1.90 -0.35
CA GLU A 65 -12.22 0.48 -0.18
C GLU A 65 -11.85 0.03 1.22
N GLN A 66 -12.70 -0.79 1.85
CA GLN A 66 -12.35 -1.42 3.12
C GLN A 66 -11.22 -2.43 2.90
N LEU A 67 -10.18 -2.34 3.75
CA LEU A 67 -9.06 -3.28 3.75
C LEU A 67 -9.39 -4.48 4.65
N TYR A 68 -9.17 -4.31 5.95
CA TYR A 68 -9.30 -5.39 6.92
C TYR A 68 -9.75 -4.85 8.28
N THR A 69 -10.31 -5.74 9.11
CA THR A 69 -10.66 -5.46 10.49
C THR A 69 -9.68 -6.17 11.41
N PHE A 70 -9.01 -5.42 12.28
CA PHE A 70 -8.00 -5.89 13.21
C PHE A 70 -8.56 -5.84 14.64
N ALA A 71 -8.44 -6.94 15.38
CA ALA A 71 -9.00 -7.08 16.73
C ALA A 71 -8.06 -7.84 17.70
N ASP A 72 -6.75 -7.87 17.39
CA ASP A 72 -5.76 -8.59 18.19
C ASP A 72 -5.65 -8.03 19.61
N ARG A 73 -5.53 -8.93 20.60
CA ARG A 73 -5.72 -8.64 22.04
C ARG A 73 -4.62 -7.74 22.63
N ASP A 74 -3.47 -7.68 21.99
CA ASP A 74 -2.27 -6.97 22.47
C ASP A 74 -2.06 -5.63 21.73
N ARG A 75 -3.09 -5.15 21.01
CA ARG A 75 -3.10 -3.80 20.41
C ARG A 75 -3.25 -2.77 21.53
N ASN A 76 -2.28 -1.85 21.58
CA ASN A 76 -2.04 -0.86 22.62
C ASN A 76 -3.33 -0.34 23.31
N ASN A 77 -3.44 -0.63 24.61
CA ASN A 77 -4.59 -0.34 25.47
C ASN A 77 -4.53 1.12 25.98
N ASP A 78 -4.69 2.10 25.09
CA ASP A 78 -4.98 3.48 25.53
C ASP A 78 -6.29 3.55 26.35
N ILE A 79 -7.10 2.48 26.30
CA ILE A 79 -8.31 2.27 27.10
C ILE A 79 -8.07 1.15 28.13
N PRO A 80 -7.81 1.48 29.41
CA PRO A 80 -7.69 0.48 30.48
C PRO A 80 -8.98 -0.37 30.58
N GLY A 81 -8.87 -1.68 30.38
CA GLY A 81 -9.99 -2.63 30.50
C GLY A 81 -10.91 -2.75 29.28
N GLY A 82 -10.62 -2.06 28.17
CA GLY A 82 -11.34 -2.15 26.90
C GLY A 82 -10.62 -3.01 25.85
N ARG A 83 -11.30 -3.29 24.73
CA ARG A 83 -10.66 -3.80 23.50
C ARG A 83 -10.83 -2.80 22.36
N THR A 84 -9.86 -2.67 21.49
CA THR A 84 -9.98 -1.84 20.28
C THR A 84 -10.12 -2.72 19.04
N ILE A 85 -11.13 -2.43 18.22
CA ILE A 85 -11.34 -3.03 16.90
C ILE A 85 -11.01 -1.95 15.88
N SER A 86 -9.89 -2.07 15.16
CA SER A 86 -9.57 -1.10 14.09
C SER A 86 -10.09 -1.60 12.75
N ILE A 87 -10.90 -0.80 12.09
CA ILE A 87 -11.46 -1.04 10.77
C ILE A 87 -10.68 -0.15 9.80
N SER A 88 -9.89 -0.78 8.94
CA SER A 88 -8.98 -0.08 8.04
C SER A 88 -9.56 0.06 6.64
N TYR A 89 -9.21 1.16 5.98
CA TYR A 89 -9.60 1.46 4.61
C TYR A 89 -8.39 1.92 3.79
N LEU A 90 -8.40 1.61 2.49
CA LEU A 90 -7.47 2.12 1.49
C LEU A 90 -8.16 3.23 0.72
N GLY A 91 -7.58 4.42 0.74
CA GLY A 91 -7.98 5.54 -0.10
C GLY A 91 -6.90 5.87 -1.12
N LEU A 92 -7.30 6.16 -2.35
CA LEU A 92 -6.40 6.71 -3.37
C LEU A 92 -6.77 8.15 -3.64
N VAL A 93 -5.78 9.04 -3.62
CA VAL A 93 -5.97 10.47 -3.81
C VAL A 93 -4.85 11.04 -4.67
N ASN A 94 -5.15 12.14 -5.34
CA ASN A 94 -4.13 12.99 -5.95
C ASN A 94 -3.60 13.94 -4.86
N GLU A 95 -2.28 13.96 -4.65
CA GLU A 95 -1.64 14.92 -3.73
C GLU A 95 -1.86 16.34 -4.28
N GLN A 96 -2.72 17.12 -3.61
CA GLN A 96 -2.88 18.53 -3.88
C GLN A 96 -1.94 19.31 -2.96
N SER A 97 -1.27 20.32 -3.48
CA SER A 97 -0.39 21.18 -2.68
C SER A 97 -1.22 22.00 -1.68
N GLY A 98 -1.39 21.47 -0.47
CA GLY A 98 -1.99 22.16 0.67
C GLY A 98 -0.92 22.53 1.70
N ALA A 99 -0.97 23.75 2.22
CA ALA A 99 -0.10 24.19 3.31
C ALA A 99 -0.75 23.86 4.66
N GLY A 100 -0.61 22.62 5.14
CA GLY A 100 -1.15 22.22 6.44
C GLY A 100 -0.80 20.78 6.83
N ARG A 101 -0.76 20.49 8.14
CA ARG A 101 -0.67 19.11 8.67
C ARG A 101 -2.00 18.44 8.38
N PRO A 102 -2.00 17.38 7.56
CA PRO A 102 -1.18 16.18 7.66
C PRO A 102 0.03 16.15 6.72
N GLY A 103 0.98 15.24 6.98
CA GLY A 103 2.22 15.10 6.20
C GLY A 103 2.19 13.92 5.23
N TRP A 104 2.71 14.12 4.03
CA TRP A 104 2.99 13.07 3.06
C TRP A 104 4.40 12.51 3.26
N HIS A 105 4.52 11.20 3.39
CA HIS A 105 5.80 10.51 3.53
C HIS A 105 5.96 9.44 2.46
N GLY A 106 7.18 9.26 1.96
CA GLY A 106 7.50 8.16 1.05
C GLY A 106 7.25 6.84 1.77
N TRP A 107 6.46 5.94 1.20
CA TRP A 107 6.15 4.71 1.95
C TRP A 107 7.39 3.81 2.12
N TYR A 108 8.45 4.04 1.34
CA TYR A 108 9.73 3.32 1.41
C TYR A 108 10.57 3.81 2.60
N GLU A 109 10.24 4.95 3.22
CA GLU A 109 10.76 5.30 4.54
C GLU A 109 10.37 4.24 5.59
N TYR A 110 9.14 3.72 5.49
CA TYR A 110 8.61 2.67 6.37
C TYR A 110 8.97 1.26 5.90
N PHE A 111 9.28 1.06 4.62
CA PHE A 111 9.63 -0.26 4.08
C PHE A 111 10.85 -0.16 3.15
N PRO A 112 12.04 0.15 3.69
CA PRO A 112 13.24 0.44 2.88
C PRO A 112 13.74 -0.78 2.08
N TRP A 113 13.20 -1.96 2.34
CA TRP A 113 13.50 -3.19 1.61
C TRP A 113 12.55 -3.46 0.43
N GLU A 114 11.57 -2.59 0.15
CA GLU A 114 10.54 -2.85 -0.87
C GLU A 114 10.79 -2.18 -2.23
N ASP A 115 11.71 -1.19 -2.34
CA ASP A 115 12.00 -0.50 -3.61
C ASP A 115 13.18 -1.13 -4.36
N HIS A 116 12.87 -1.98 -5.33
CA HIS A 116 13.85 -2.68 -6.16
C HIS A 116 14.09 -1.99 -7.52
N ARG A 117 13.56 -0.78 -7.74
CA ARG A 117 13.69 -0.10 -9.04
C ARG A 117 15.13 0.23 -9.42
N GLN A 118 15.99 0.44 -8.42
CA GLN A 118 17.42 0.68 -8.58
C GLN A 118 18.28 -0.56 -8.29
N GLY A 119 17.68 -1.74 -8.32
CA GLY A 119 18.31 -2.99 -7.89
C GLY A 119 18.06 -3.30 -6.43
N ARG A 120 18.89 -4.15 -5.84
CA ARG A 120 18.70 -4.64 -4.46
C ARG A 120 18.90 -3.50 -3.44
N PRO A 121 17.96 -3.27 -2.51
CA PRO A 121 18.09 -2.23 -1.48
C PRO A 121 19.30 -2.45 -0.57
N ALA A 122 19.91 -1.36 -0.08
CA ALA A 122 21.10 -1.42 0.78
C ALA A 122 20.89 -2.20 2.09
N VAL A 123 19.70 -2.11 2.68
CA VAL A 123 19.35 -2.80 3.94
C VAL A 123 19.15 -4.32 3.77
N PHE A 124 19.13 -4.82 2.53
CA PHE A 124 18.67 -6.18 2.25
C PHE A 124 19.63 -7.24 2.80
N ASP A 125 20.95 -7.10 2.61
CA ASP A 125 21.91 -8.10 3.09
C ASP A 125 21.93 -8.20 4.62
N GLU A 126 21.76 -7.07 5.30
CA GLU A 126 21.61 -7.02 6.75
C GLU A 126 20.35 -7.77 7.21
N ILE A 127 19.21 -7.55 6.55
CA ILE A 127 17.96 -8.27 6.83
C ILE A 127 18.15 -9.78 6.71
N VAL A 128 18.72 -10.23 5.60
CA VAL A 128 18.93 -11.67 5.34
C VAL A 128 19.83 -12.28 6.42
N THR A 129 20.90 -11.60 6.79
CA THR A 129 21.82 -12.06 7.84
C THR A 129 21.09 -12.20 9.19
N ARG A 130 20.32 -11.19 9.59
CA ARG A 130 19.57 -11.21 10.85
C ARG A 130 18.48 -12.27 10.87
N LEU A 131 17.78 -12.48 9.75
CA LEU A 131 16.77 -13.53 9.61
C LEU A 131 17.38 -14.94 9.69
N ARG A 132 18.54 -15.17 9.07
CA ARG A 132 19.26 -16.45 9.19
C ARG A 132 19.66 -16.74 10.63
N ASN A 133 20.22 -15.76 11.33
CA ASN A 133 20.57 -15.89 12.76
C ASN A 133 19.34 -16.19 13.63
N TRP A 134 18.22 -15.49 13.38
CA TRP A 134 16.95 -15.74 14.06
C TRP A 134 16.38 -17.14 13.78
N ALA A 135 16.53 -17.63 12.54
CA ALA A 135 16.13 -18.98 12.17
C ALA A 135 16.97 -20.04 12.90
N ASP A 136 18.28 -19.85 12.96
CA ASP A 136 19.21 -20.82 13.56
C ASP A 136 19.12 -20.91 15.08
N ALA A 137 18.67 -19.84 15.74
CA ALA A 137 18.50 -19.73 17.19
C ALA A 137 17.40 -20.65 17.77
N ASP A 138 16.49 -21.18 16.94
CA ASP A 138 15.46 -22.15 17.35
C ASP A 138 15.59 -23.43 16.53
N PRO A 139 16.36 -24.44 16.99
CA PRO A 139 16.55 -25.69 16.27
C PRO A 139 15.26 -26.43 15.91
N ALA A 140 14.19 -26.28 16.71
CA ALA A 140 12.92 -26.95 16.45
C ALA A 140 12.15 -26.32 15.28
N ARG A 141 12.37 -25.04 14.99
CA ARG A 141 11.69 -24.28 13.94
C ARG A 141 12.61 -23.84 12.80
N ARG A 142 13.92 -24.10 12.89
CA ARG A 142 14.97 -23.66 11.96
C ARG A 142 14.58 -23.80 10.49
N ASP A 143 14.28 -25.02 10.04
CA ASP A 143 13.97 -25.31 8.63
C ASP A 143 12.68 -24.63 8.16
N HIS A 144 11.73 -24.41 9.06
CA HIS A 144 10.50 -23.67 8.73
C HIS A 144 10.79 -22.17 8.60
N ARG A 145 11.61 -21.61 9.49
CA ARG A 145 12.00 -20.19 9.48
C ARG A 145 12.85 -19.84 8.26
N HIS A 146 13.84 -20.66 7.91
CA HIS A 146 14.64 -20.49 6.68
C HIS A 146 13.74 -20.51 5.44
N ARG A 147 12.91 -21.55 5.26
CA ARG A 147 11.99 -21.63 4.11
C ARG A 147 11.06 -20.41 3.99
N ARG A 148 10.57 -19.87 5.11
CA ARG A 148 9.75 -18.64 5.10
C ARG A 148 10.55 -17.40 4.72
N ALA A 149 11.77 -17.25 5.24
CA ALA A 149 12.67 -16.16 4.84
C ALA A 149 13.01 -16.24 3.35
N ASP A 150 13.38 -17.43 2.87
CA ASP A 150 13.72 -17.66 1.46
C ASP A 150 12.54 -17.34 0.54
N PHE A 151 11.33 -17.82 0.87
CA PHE A 151 10.13 -17.56 0.08
C PHE A 151 9.74 -16.07 0.07
N THR A 152 9.77 -15.39 1.22
CA THR A 152 9.30 -14.01 1.34
C THR A 152 10.27 -12.98 0.77
N PHE A 153 11.58 -13.23 0.84
CA PHE A 153 12.61 -12.35 0.31
C PHE A 153 13.16 -12.80 -1.06
N GLY A 154 12.69 -13.93 -1.60
CA GLY A 154 13.17 -14.45 -2.88
C GLY A 154 14.66 -14.80 -2.83
N LEU A 155 15.06 -15.56 -1.82
CA LEU A 155 16.46 -15.99 -1.65
C LEU A 155 16.72 -17.30 -2.43
N ASP A 156 17.99 -17.66 -2.57
CA ASP A 156 18.45 -18.94 -3.14
C ASP A 156 17.86 -19.26 -4.54
N GLY A 157 17.80 -18.24 -5.40
CA GLY A 157 17.26 -18.36 -6.76
C GLY A 157 15.74 -18.15 -6.85
N GLY A 158 15.07 -17.88 -5.74
CA GLY A 158 13.70 -17.38 -5.71
C GLY A 158 13.58 -16.01 -6.41
N GLY A 159 12.46 -15.78 -7.08
CA GLY A 159 12.13 -14.46 -7.64
C GLY A 159 11.54 -13.53 -6.57
N TRP A 160 11.85 -12.23 -6.64
CA TRP A 160 11.17 -11.23 -5.81
C TRP A 160 9.69 -11.17 -6.17
N ASN A 161 8.83 -11.23 -5.15
CA ASN A 161 7.39 -11.09 -5.29
C ASN A 161 6.90 -9.86 -4.50
N GLU A 162 6.47 -8.84 -5.23
CA GLU A 162 6.01 -7.56 -4.71
C GLU A 162 4.69 -7.67 -3.91
N ASP A 163 3.92 -8.74 -4.09
CA ASP A 163 2.66 -8.96 -3.35
C ASP A 163 2.91 -9.35 -1.88
N LEU A 164 4.13 -9.78 -1.53
CA LEU A 164 4.45 -10.32 -0.20
C LEU A 164 4.86 -9.24 0.83
N ALA A 165 4.51 -7.97 0.61
CA ALA A 165 4.90 -6.85 1.49
C ALA A 165 4.44 -7.04 2.95
N LEU A 166 3.20 -7.53 3.15
CA LEU A 166 2.69 -7.84 4.49
C LEU A 166 3.45 -9.00 5.13
N GLN A 167 3.67 -10.08 4.37
CA GLN A 167 4.35 -11.29 4.87
C GLN A 167 5.80 -11.00 5.26
N ARG A 168 6.49 -10.13 4.51
CA ARG A 168 7.83 -9.65 4.87
C ARG A 168 7.79 -8.84 6.16
N TYR A 169 6.87 -7.89 6.30
CA TYR A 169 6.71 -7.15 7.55
C TYR A 169 6.43 -8.07 8.74
N GLU A 170 5.51 -9.02 8.60
CA GLU A 170 5.16 -9.96 9.67
C GLU A 170 6.33 -10.89 10.05
N LEU A 171 7.15 -11.31 9.08
CA LEU A 171 8.36 -12.07 9.35
C LEU A 171 9.41 -11.25 10.12
N LEU A 172 9.62 -9.98 9.72
CA LEU A 172 10.53 -9.07 10.43
C LEU A 172 10.03 -8.75 11.85
N TYR A 173 8.72 -8.61 12.03
CA TYR A 173 8.09 -8.47 13.33
C TYR A 173 8.33 -9.71 14.21
N GLU A 174 8.05 -10.90 13.70
CA GLU A 174 8.30 -12.17 14.42
C GLU A 174 9.78 -12.35 14.79
N ALA A 175 10.68 -11.86 13.94
CA ALA A 175 12.12 -11.89 14.16
C ALA A 175 12.64 -10.79 15.11
N GLY A 176 11.79 -9.87 15.56
CA GLY A 176 12.21 -8.77 16.43
C GLY A 176 13.10 -7.75 15.72
N LEU A 177 12.90 -7.55 14.40
CA LEU A 177 13.75 -6.70 13.55
C LEU A 177 13.12 -5.34 13.21
N VAL A 178 11.96 -5.04 13.81
CA VAL A 178 11.27 -3.74 13.70
C VAL A 178 10.89 -3.26 15.09
N ALA A 179 10.83 -1.94 15.28
CA ALA A 179 10.60 -1.31 16.58
C ALA A 179 9.28 -1.76 17.23
N GLU A 180 8.26 -2.02 16.42
CA GLU A 180 6.94 -2.51 16.85
C GLU A 180 7.01 -3.87 17.55
N ALA A 181 8.06 -4.66 17.32
CA ALA A 181 8.32 -5.93 17.99
C ALA A 181 9.19 -5.78 19.27
N GLY A 182 9.48 -4.55 19.69
CA GLY A 182 10.32 -4.26 20.86
C GLY A 182 11.82 -4.26 20.58
N CYS A 183 12.23 -4.13 19.32
CA CYS A 183 13.66 -4.03 18.99
C CYS A 183 14.25 -2.69 19.45
N ALA A 184 15.57 -2.66 19.70
CA ALA A 184 16.28 -1.41 19.98
C ALA A 184 16.21 -0.45 18.79
N ALA A 185 16.21 0.87 19.05
CA ALA A 185 16.04 1.89 18.02
C ALA A 185 17.16 1.85 16.96
N GLU A 186 18.39 1.54 17.38
CA GLU A 186 19.58 1.43 16.51
C GLU A 186 19.50 0.21 15.58
N ALA A 187 18.69 -0.78 15.94
CA ALA A 187 18.49 -2.01 15.20
C ALA A 187 17.24 -1.98 14.32
N ASN A 188 16.41 -0.93 14.42
CA ASN A 188 15.13 -0.84 13.74
C ASN A 188 15.30 -0.61 12.24
N LEU A 189 14.75 -1.53 11.45
CA LEU A 189 14.70 -1.38 10.01
C LEU A 189 13.56 -0.45 9.64
N GLY A 190 13.85 0.66 8.96
CA GLY A 190 12.84 1.62 8.48
C GLY A 190 12.14 2.42 9.58
N ARG A 191 11.23 3.28 9.18
CA ARG A 191 10.50 4.17 10.09
C ARG A 191 9.40 3.42 10.86
N ALA A 192 9.36 3.61 12.17
CA ALA A 192 8.32 3.02 13.03
C ALA A 192 7.00 3.79 12.95
N MET A 193 5.89 3.10 13.23
CA MET A 193 4.59 3.71 13.46
C MET A 193 4.00 3.32 14.82
N PHE A 194 3.01 4.08 15.26
CA PHE A 194 2.23 3.83 16.46
C PHE A 194 1.48 2.51 16.35
N ALA A 195 1.45 1.76 17.46
CA ALA A 195 0.78 0.47 17.58
C ALA A 195 1.12 -0.44 16.38
N ASP A 196 0.13 -0.84 15.59
CA ASP A 196 0.32 -1.68 14.40
C ASP A 196 -0.04 -0.96 13.10
N HIS A 197 -0.04 0.37 13.09
CA HIS A 197 -0.33 1.16 11.88
C HIS A 197 0.63 0.80 10.74
N ARG A 198 1.87 0.40 11.05
CA ARG A 198 2.82 -0.08 10.04
C ARG A 198 2.38 -1.41 9.42
N ARG A 199 1.79 -2.32 10.19
CA ARG A 199 1.18 -3.56 9.67
C ARG A 199 -0.02 -3.25 8.77
N ILE A 200 -0.86 -2.30 9.16
CA ILE A 200 -2.01 -1.85 8.36
C ILE A 200 -1.53 -1.25 7.03
N LEU A 201 -0.48 -0.44 7.06
CA LEU A 201 0.14 0.10 5.85
C LEU A 201 0.70 -1.01 4.96
N ALA A 202 1.42 -2.00 5.51
CA ALA A 202 1.91 -3.15 4.76
C ALA A 202 0.76 -3.95 4.10
N THR A 203 -0.37 -4.07 4.80
CA THR A 203 -1.61 -4.68 4.26
C THR A 203 -2.16 -3.87 3.09
N GLY A 204 -2.22 -2.54 3.24
CA GLY A 204 -2.66 -1.62 2.19
C GLY A 204 -1.78 -1.68 0.94
N ILE A 205 -0.45 -1.73 1.12
CA ILE A 205 0.52 -1.88 0.02
C ILE A 205 0.31 -3.20 -0.72
N ALA A 206 0.27 -4.33 0.01
CA ALA A 206 0.06 -5.64 -0.59
C ALA A 206 -1.27 -5.72 -1.36
N ARG A 207 -2.34 -5.15 -0.79
CA ARG A 207 -3.66 -5.09 -1.43
C ARG A 207 -3.64 -4.23 -2.69
N LEU A 208 -3.01 -3.05 -2.65
CA LEU A 208 -2.92 -2.15 -3.79
C LEU A 208 -2.13 -2.79 -4.93
N ARG A 209 -0.96 -3.38 -4.64
CA ARG A 209 -0.12 -4.09 -5.64
C ARG A 209 -0.86 -5.25 -6.30
N ALA A 210 -1.56 -6.07 -5.53
CA ALA A 210 -2.39 -7.13 -6.09
C ALA A 210 -3.52 -6.55 -6.97
N LYS A 211 -4.11 -5.42 -6.58
CA LYS A 211 -5.26 -4.83 -7.27
C LYS A 211 -4.89 -4.17 -8.60
N ILE A 212 -3.78 -3.43 -8.66
CA ILE A 212 -3.35 -2.73 -9.89
C ILE A 212 -3.02 -3.70 -11.05
N LYS A 213 -2.76 -4.99 -10.76
CA LYS A 213 -2.54 -6.03 -11.77
C LYS A 213 -3.80 -6.39 -12.57
N TYR A 214 -4.97 -6.28 -11.96
CA TYR A 214 -6.23 -6.80 -12.52
C TYR A 214 -7.34 -5.75 -12.63
N ARG A 215 -7.21 -4.62 -11.95
CA ARG A 215 -8.19 -3.52 -11.97
C ARG A 215 -7.48 -2.22 -12.35
N PRO A 216 -8.13 -1.35 -13.14
CA PRO A 216 -7.58 -0.05 -13.52
C PRO A 216 -7.67 0.98 -12.38
N VAL A 217 -7.44 0.56 -11.13
CA VAL A 217 -7.54 1.43 -9.94
C VAL A 217 -6.41 2.46 -9.89
N VAL A 218 -5.32 2.23 -10.61
CA VAL A 218 -4.18 3.16 -10.69
C VAL A 218 -4.57 4.52 -11.29
N PHE A 219 -5.63 4.61 -12.10
CA PHE A 219 -6.05 5.88 -12.68
C PHE A 219 -6.64 6.87 -11.66
N GLU A 220 -7.05 6.38 -10.48
CA GLU A 220 -7.44 7.24 -9.35
C GLU A 220 -6.26 8.06 -8.79
N LEU A 221 -5.02 7.65 -9.11
CA LEU A 221 -3.76 8.32 -8.75
C LEU A 221 -3.20 9.16 -9.91
N MET A 222 -3.90 9.21 -11.04
CA MET A 222 -3.48 9.94 -12.22
C MET A 222 -4.25 11.26 -12.33
N PRO A 223 -3.64 12.31 -12.91
CA PRO A 223 -4.40 13.51 -13.32
C PRO A 223 -5.38 13.18 -14.46
N ASP A 224 -6.30 14.09 -14.76
CA ASP A 224 -7.30 13.94 -15.85
C ASP A 224 -6.68 13.72 -17.24
N SER A 225 -5.43 14.16 -17.44
CA SER A 225 -4.65 13.89 -18.64
C SER A 225 -3.20 13.58 -18.27
N PHE A 226 -2.66 12.50 -18.83
CA PHE A 226 -1.32 12.02 -18.51
C PHE A 226 -0.62 11.41 -19.74
N THR A 227 0.71 11.31 -19.67
CA THR A 227 1.50 10.54 -20.64
C THR A 227 1.56 9.06 -20.23
N LEU A 228 1.75 8.15 -21.19
CA LEU A 228 1.98 6.73 -20.88
C LEU A 228 3.26 6.52 -20.05
N LEU A 229 4.25 7.41 -20.18
CA LEU A 229 5.46 7.36 -19.36
C LEU A 229 5.14 7.65 -17.89
N ARG A 230 4.31 8.67 -17.62
CA ARG A 230 3.87 8.98 -16.26
C ARG A 230 3.08 7.82 -15.67
N LEU A 231 2.15 7.22 -16.43
CA LEU A 231 1.41 6.04 -15.98
C LEU A 231 2.34 4.86 -15.67
N GLN A 232 3.33 4.59 -16.53
CA GLN A 232 4.33 3.54 -16.30
C GLN A 232 5.08 3.80 -14.99
N ARG A 233 5.59 5.01 -14.79
CA ARG A 233 6.35 5.39 -13.60
C ARG A 233 5.52 5.32 -12.33
N THR A 234 4.23 5.68 -12.38
CA THR A 234 3.29 5.50 -11.27
C THR A 234 3.15 4.03 -10.89
N ILE A 235 2.99 3.13 -11.86
CA ILE A 235 2.89 1.68 -11.59
C ILE A 235 4.21 1.13 -11.06
N GLU A 236 5.34 1.52 -11.65
CA GLU A 236 6.68 1.14 -11.18
C GLU A 236 6.93 1.59 -9.74
N ALA A 237 6.55 2.84 -9.42
CA ALA A 237 6.63 3.41 -8.09
C ALA A 237 5.83 2.60 -7.08
N LEU A 238 4.58 2.24 -7.39
CA LEU A 238 3.73 1.43 -6.52
C LEU A 238 4.22 -0.02 -6.39
N ALA A 239 4.71 -0.62 -7.47
CA ALA A 239 5.21 -1.99 -7.47
C ALA A 239 6.58 -2.13 -6.79
N GLY A 240 7.38 -1.06 -6.78
CA GLY A 240 8.79 -1.12 -6.37
C GLY A 240 9.65 -1.86 -7.39
N LEU A 241 9.24 -1.92 -8.65
CA LEU A 241 9.90 -2.67 -9.72
C LEU A 241 9.90 -1.84 -11.02
N THR A 242 10.86 -2.08 -11.91
CA THR A 242 10.85 -1.49 -13.25
C THR A 242 10.05 -2.34 -14.23
N LEU A 243 9.43 -1.70 -15.22
CA LEU A 243 8.63 -2.35 -16.25
C LEU A 243 9.29 -2.18 -17.63
N HIS A 244 9.17 -3.21 -18.45
CA HIS A 244 9.62 -3.12 -19.83
C HIS A 244 8.69 -2.21 -20.64
N LYS A 245 9.20 -1.05 -21.09
CA LYS A 245 8.45 0.01 -21.77
C LYS A 245 7.57 -0.47 -22.92
N GLN A 246 8.08 -1.33 -23.80
CA GLN A 246 7.32 -1.81 -24.96
C GLN A 246 6.20 -2.78 -24.55
N ASN A 247 6.44 -3.63 -23.55
CA ASN A 247 5.44 -4.57 -23.07
C ASN A 247 4.31 -3.82 -22.36
N PHE A 248 4.66 -2.83 -21.56
CA PHE A 248 3.72 -1.95 -20.88
C PHE A 248 2.81 -1.23 -21.88
N ARG A 249 3.39 -0.59 -22.89
CA ARG A 249 2.61 0.11 -23.93
C ARG A 249 1.63 -0.82 -24.64
N ARG A 250 2.10 -1.99 -25.06
CA ARG A 250 1.25 -3.00 -25.72
C ARG A 250 0.11 -3.45 -24.80
N LEU A 251 0.37 -3.65 -23.51
CA LEU A 251 -0.65 -4.03 -22.53
C LEU A 251 -1.75 -2.96 -22.39
N ILE A 252 -1.37 -1.70 -22.26
CA ILE A 252 -2.33 -0.59 -22.12
C ILE A 252 -3.18 -0.42 -23.38
N GLU A 253 -2.55 -0.49 -24.56
CA GLU A 253 -3.25 -0.41 -25.85
C GLU A 253 -4.23 -1.57 -26.03
N GLN A 254 -3.82 -2.81 -25.70
CA GLN A 254 -4.68 -4.00 -25.79
C GLN A 254 -5.89 -3.97 -24.85
N GLN A 255 -5.74 -3.36 -23.68
CA GLN A 255 -6.85 -3.27 -22.73
C GLN A 255 -7.82 -2.13 -23.04
N GLU A 256 -7.50 -1.28 -24.03
CA GLU A 256 -8.30 -0.14 -24.47
C GLU A 256 -8.71 0.82 -23.34
N LEU A 257 -7.91 0.89 -22.26
CA LEU A 257 -8.23 1.64 -21.04
C LEU A 257 -8.08 3.16 -21.18
N VAL A 258 -7.40 3.62 -22.24
CA VAL A 258 -7.05 5.02 -22.43
C VAL A 258 -7.42 5.50 -23.82
N GLU A 259 -7.74 6.78 -23.94
CA GLU A 259 -7.99 7.48 -25.21
C GLU A 259 -7.02 8.66 -25.38
N GLU A 260 -6.62 8.93 -26.62
CA GLU A 260 -5.78 10.10 -26.95
C GLU A 260 -6.60 11.39 -26.80
N THR A 261 -6.04 12.40 -26.13
CA THR A 261 -6.71 13.72 -25.98
C THR A 261 -6.41 14.67 -27.15
N GLY A 262 -5.48 14.30 -28.03
CA GLY A 262 -4.93 15.17 -29.07
C GLY A 262 -3.86 16.15 -28.57
N GLY A 263 -3.69 16.28 -27.25
CA GLY A 263 -2.65 17.10 -26.65
C GLY A 263 -1.29 16.42 -26.61
N THR A 264 -0.24 17.23 -26.42
CA THR A 264 1.13 16.74 -26.22
C THR A 264 1.84 17.51 -25.12
N GLU A 265 2.72 16.84 -24.40
CA GLU A 265 3.53 17.42 -23.32
C GLU A 265 5.02 17.31 -23.64
N SER A 266 5.76 18.39 -23.36
CA SER A 266 7.19 18.50 -23.64
C SER A 266 7.99 18.60 -22.33
N GLU A 267 8.06 17.50 -21.57
CA GLU A 267 8.76 17.49 -20.27
C GLU A 267 10.27 17.26 -20.39
N THR A 268 10.75 16.53 -21.40
CA THR A 268 12.13 16.02 -21.43
C THR A 268 12.82 16.23 -22.77
N GLY A 269 12.98 17.49 -23.20
CA GLY A 269 13.94 17.93 -24.24
C GLY A 269 13.91 17.23 -25.63
N GLY A 270 12.98 16.31 -25.85
CA GLY A 270 12.86 15.43 -27.01
C GLY A 270 11.48 15.55 -27.66
N ARG A 271 11.07 14.52 -28.41
CA ARG A 271 9.76 14.54 -29.10
C ARG A 271 8.62 14.67 -28.08
N PRO A 272 7.66 15.59 -28.28
CA PRO A 272 6.51 15.74 -27.39
C PRO A 272 5.76 14.43 -27.18
N ALA A 273 5.50 14.09 -25.93
CA ALA A 273 4.77 12.90 -25.54
C ALA A 273 3.27 13.14 -25.72
N LYS A 274 2.55 12.15 -26.26
CA LYS A 274 1.08 12.24 -26.40
C LYS A 274 0.41 12.19 -25.03
N LEU A 275 -0.65 12.98 -24.87
CA LEU A 275 -1.52 12.96 -23.71
C LEU A 275 -2.71 12.01 -23.93
N PHE A 276 -3.04 11.31 -22.85
CA PHE A 276 -4.12 10.34 -22.78
C PHE A 276 -5.03 10.66 -21.60
N ARG A 277 -6.27 10.17 -21.66
CA ARG A 277 -7.23 10.19 -20.56
C ARG A 277 -7.74 8.77 -20.31
N PHE A 278 -8.10 8.47 -19.06
CA PHE A 278 -8.76 7.21 -18.71
C PHE A 278 -10.19 7.12 -19.28
N ARG A 279 -10.51 6.00 -19.91
CA ARG A 279 -11.85 5.73 -20.45
C ARG A 279 -12.73 5.06 -19.40
N HIS A 280 -13.50 5.86 -18.67
CA HIS A 280 -14.39 5.34 -17.62
C HIS A 280 -15.43 4.33 -18.14
N THR A 281 -15.90 4.48 -19.38
CA THR A 281 -16.93 3.60 -19.98
C THR A 281 -16.48 2.13 -20.07
N VAL A 282 -15.17 1.85 -20.15
CA VAL A 282 -14.64 0.48 -20.24
C VAL A 282 -14.95 -0.34 -18.98
N LEU A 283 -15.03 0.30 -17.81
CA LEU A 283 -15.41 -0.37 -16.57
C LEU A 283 -16.89 -0.76 -16.56
N GLU A 284 -17.75 0.12 -17.06
CA GLU A 284 -19.18 -0.10 -17.18
C GLU A 284 -19.45 -1.20 -18.22
N GLU A 285 -18.80 -1.12 -19.38
CA GLU A 285 -18.87 -2.13 -20.44
C GLU A 285 -18.43 -3.50 -19.94
N ARG A 286 -17.34 -3.61 -19.17
CA ARG A 286 -16.87 -4.89 -18.59
C ARG A 286 -17.80 -5.41 -17.49
N ALA A 287 -18.42 -4.53 -16.71
CA ALA A 287 -19.40 -4.92 -15.70
C ALA A 287 -20.71 -5.41 -16.35
N LEU A 288 -21.14 -4.75 -17.43
CA LEU A 288 -22.31 -5.10 -18.23
C LEU A 288 -22.09 -6.35 -19.08
N ALA A 289 -20.88 -6.54 -19.62
CA ALA A 289 -20.46 -7.73 -20.36
C ALA A 289 -20.16 -8.93 -19.43
N GLY A 290 -20.62 -8.86 -18.18
CA GLY A 290 -20.30 -9.74 -17.05
C GLY A 290 -19.92 -11.14 -17.46
N THR A 291 -18.80 -11.63 -16.89
CA THR A 291 -18.25 -12.99 -17.02
C THR A 291 -19.17 -13.91 -17.80
N LYS A 292 -19.00 -13.94 -19.13
CA LYS A 292 -19.49 -15.08 -19.90
C LYS A 292 -18.80 -16.28 -19.29
N LEU A 293 -19.50 -16.99 -18.42
CA LEU A 293 -19.11 -18.34 -18.01
C LEU A 293 -18.83 -19.06 -19.34
N PRO A 294 -17.64 -19.66 -19.51
CA PRO A 294 -17.37 -20.39 -20.74
C PRO A 294 -18.54 -21.34 -20.95
N LEU A 295 -19.20 -21.22 -22.11
CA LEU A 295 -20.30 -22.10 -22.46
C LEU A 295 -19.77 -23.53 -22.31
N SER A 296 -20.33 -24.27 -21.35
CA SER A 296 -20.07 -25.69 -21.22
C SER A 296 -20.38 -26.34 -22.56
N ARG A 297 -19.35 -26.77 -23.30
CA ARG A 297 -19.54 -27.78 -24.33
C ARG A 297 -19.59 -29.11 -23.59
N ASN A 298 -20.81 -29.50 -23.22
CA ASN A 298 -21.41 -30.83 -23.37
C ASN A 298 -22.69 -30.92 -22.55
#